data_AF-A0A8X6TV10-F1
#
_entry.id   AF-A0A8X6TV10-F1
#
_cell.length_a   1.000
_cell.length_b   1.000
_cell.length_c   1.000
_cell.angle_alpha   90.00
_cell.angle_beta   90.00
_cell.angle_gamma   90.00
#
_symmetry.space_group_name_H-M   'P 1'
#
loop_
_entity.id
_entity.type
_entity.pdbx_description
1 polymer ?
#
loop_
_entity_poly.entity_id
_entity_poly.type
_entity_poly.pdbx_seq_one_letter_code
_entity_poly.pdbx_strand_id
1 'polypeptide(L)'
;RDFDLNEAETMLRKHITWAKEMKIDTFLTDYKPPDVVAKYFSYEYLCNDKEGRVVMYIDFGNLDLKGLWLAAKPSDGIKTAMLYGERDIKQLHQNNKKVMLHFILVFCTMNSYPQI
;
A
#
# COMPACT_ATOMS: atom_id res chain seq x y z
N ARG A 1 4.89 18.70 -8.09
CA ARG A 1 6.11 19.42 -8.54
C ARG A 1 5.73 20.81 -9.03
N ASP A 2 4.63 21.39 -8.52
CA ASP A 2 4.14 22.75 -8.82
C ASP A 2 4.26 23.18 -10.30
N PHE A 3 3.95 22.25 -11.21
CA PHE A 3 4.08 22.40 -12.66
C PHE A 3 5.50 22.74 -13.18
N ASP A 4 6.54 22.56 -12.37
CA ASP A 4 7.94 22.58 -12.79
C ASP A 4 8.24 21.35 -13.67
N LEU A 5 8.59 21.61 -14.93
CA LEU A 5 8.86 20.59 -15.92
C LEU A 5 10.11 19.76 -15.58
N ASN A 6 11.18 20.39 -15.11
CA ASN A 6 12.45 19.72 -14.84
C ASN A 6 12.32 18.76 -13.65
N GLU A 7 11.64 19.20 -12.59
CA GLU A 7 11.37 18.38 -11.43
C GLU A 7 10.39 17.25 -11.73
N ALA A 8 9.36 17.51 -12.54
CA ALA A 8 8.41 16.49 -12.99
C ALA A 8 9.10 15.42 -13.84
N GLU A 9 9.92 15.83 -14.81
CA GLU A 9 10.72 14.93 -15.63
C GLU A 9 11.68 14.09 -14.76
N THR A 10 12.38 14.74 -13.83
CA THR A 10 13.30 14.05 -12.91
C THR A 10 12.59 13.02 -12.06
N MET A 11 11.39 13.34 -11.54
CA MET A 11 10.57 12.40 -10.78
C MET A 11 10.16 11.21 -11.67
N LEU A 12 9.66 11.48 -12.87
CA LEU A 12 9.17 10.46 -13.79
C LEU A 12 10.29 9.50 -14.20
N ARG A 13 11.47 10.02 -14.57
CA ARG A 13 12.63 9.19 -14.92
C ARG A 13 13.07 8.29 -13.77
N LYS A 14 13.12 8.83 -12.55
CA LYS A 14 13.44 8.05 -11.34
C LYS A 14 12.42 6.94 -11.11
N HIS A 15 11.13 7.25 -11.25
CA HIS A 15 10.06 6.27 -11.09
C HIS A 15 10.15 5.14 -12.14
N ILE A 16 10.39 5.46 -13.41
CA ILE A 16 10.53 4.46 -14.48
C ILE A 16 11.72 3.53 -14.20
N THR A 17 12.86 4.07 -13.78
CA THR A 17 14.03 3.24 -13.42
C THR A 17 13.72 2.31 -12.26
N TRP A 18 13.13 2.86 -11.18
CA TRP A 18 12.75 2.09 -10.01
C TRP A 18 11.73 0.98 -10.35
N ALA A 19 10.72 1.27 -11.17
CA ALA A 19 9.71 0.30 -11.56
C ALA A 19 10.30 -0.89 -12.31
N LYS A 20 11.31 -0.65 -13.16
CA LYS A 20 12.06 -1.71 -13.87
C LYS A 20 12.89 -2.55 -12.91
N GLU A 21 13.61 -1.91 -11.98
CA GLU A 21 14.43 -2.60 -10.98
C GLU A 21 13.58 -3.51 -10.07
N MET A 22 12.40 -3.02 -9.68
CA MET A 22 11.47 -3.74 -8.82
C MET A 22 10.58 -4.74 -9.57
N LYS A 23 10.62 -4.75 -10.91
CA LYS A 23 9.79 -5.59 -11.79
C LYS A 23 8.29 -5.45 -11.48
N ILE A 24 7.83 -4.21 -11.35
CA ILE A 24 6.45 -3.92 -10.94
C ILE A 24 5.43 -4.53 -11.89
N ASP A 25 5.71 -4.54 -13.19
CA ASP A 25 4.82 -5.07 -14.22
C ASP A 25 4.47 -6.55 -14.01
N THR A 26 5.40 -7.36 -13.47
CA THR A 26 5.20 -8.80 -13.20
C THR A 26 4.93 -9.08 -11.72
N PHE A 27 4.84 -8.04 -10.90
CA PHE A 27 4.82 -8.19 -9.45
C PHE A 27 3.56 -8.89 -8.94
N LEU A 28 2.42 -8.66 -9.58
CA LEU A 28 1.15 -9.32 -9.26
C LEU A 28 1.17 -10.84 -9.48
N THR A 29 2.06 -11.35 -10.33
CA THR A 29 2.19 -12.78 -10.63
C THR A 29 3.37 -13.42 -9.90
N ASP A 30 4.47 -12.68 -9.76
CA ASP A 30 5.75 -13.24 -9.37
C ASP A 30 6.01 -13.15 -7.85
N TYR A 31 5.33 -12.24 -7.15
CA TYR A 31 5.53 -12.03 -5.74
C TYR A 31 4.38 -12.58 -4.89
N LYS A 32 4.69 -13.54 -4.03
CA LYS A 32 3.81 -13.98 -2.95
C LYS A 32 4.35 -13.47 -1.61
N PRO A 33 3.57 -12.69 -0.85
CA PRO A 33 4.00 -12.22 0.46
C PRO A 33 4.20 -13.41 1.42
N PRO A 34 5.20 -13.36 2.33
CA PRO A 34 5.33 -14.35 3.40
C PRO A 34 4.06 -14.41 4.26
N ASP A 35 3.70 -15.60 4.74
CA ASP A 35 2.44 -15.81 5.47
C ASP A 35 2.30 -14.90 6.69
N VAL A 36 3.41 -14.60 7.38
CA VAL A 36 3.44 -13.65 8.50
C VAL A 36 3.07 -12.24 8.04
N VAL A 37 3.65 -11.76 6.94
CA VAL A 37 3.32 -10.43 6.44
C VAL A 37 1.88 -10.39 5.95
N ALA A 38 1.43 -11.38 5.19
CA ALA A 38 0.05 -11.44 4.70
C ALA A 38 -1.00 -11.53 5.82
N LYS A 39 -0.67 -12.16 6.95
CA LYS A 39 -1.58 -12.33 8.08
C LYS A 39 -1.64 -11.10 8.98
N TYR A 40 -0.51 -10.45 9.22
CA TYR A 40 -0.41 -9.36 10.20
C TYR A 40 -0.37 -7.97 9.57
N PHE A 41 -0.15 -7.84 8.26
CA PHE A 41 -0.22 -6.56 7.57
C PHE A 41 -1.67 -6.23 7.22
N SER A 42 -2.29 -5.39 8.04
CA SER A 42 -3.70 -5.01 7.96
C SER A 42 -3.95 -4.03 6.82
N TYR A 43 -4.06 -4.52 5.58
CA TYR A 43 -4.42 -3.71 4.41
C TYR A 43 -5.61 -4.34 3.69
N GLU A 44 -6.73 -3.63 3.64
CA GLU A 44 -7.95 -4.16 3.04
C GLU A 44 -8.72 -3.10 2.24
N TYR A 45 -9.35 -3.53 1.14
CA TYR A 45 -10.33 -2.73 0.42
C TYR A 45 -11.61 -2.65 1.23
N LEU A 46 -12.08 -1.44 1.54
CA LEU A 46 -13.28 -1.24 2.34
C LEU A 46 -14.51 -1.02 1.46
N CYS A 47 -14.50 0.02 0.65
CA CYS A 47 -15.64 0.41 -0.18
C CYS A 47 -15.23 1.41 -1.26
N ASN A 48 -16.20 1.85 -2.07
CA ASN A 48 -16.07 3.06 -2.85
C ASN A 48 -16.86 4.18 -2.20
N ASP A 49 -16.32 5.39 -2.25
CA ASP A 49 -17.06 6.56 -1.80
C ASP A 49 -18.11 7.01 -2.85
N LYS A 50 -18.84 8.08 -2.53
CA LYS A 50 -19.91 8.62 -3.38
C LYS A 50 -19.43 9.11 -4.75
N GLU A 51 -18.15 9.39 -4.91
CA GLU A 51 -17.52 9.81 -6.17
C GLU A 51 -16.88 8.63 -6.91
N GLY A 52 -17.05 7.41 -6.40
CA GLY A 52 -16.48 6.20 -6.97
C GLY A 52 -14.98 6.03 -6.70
N ARG A 53 -14.42 6.73 -5.71
CA ARG A 53 -13.02 6.58 -5.31
C ARG A 53 -12.89 5.37 -4.40
N VAL A 54 -11.80 4.61 -4.56
CA VAL A 54 -11.50 3.45 -3.72
C VAL A 54 -11.08 3.90 -2.32
N VAL A 55 -11.70 3.32 -1.30
CA VAL A 55 -11.41 3.52 0.11
C VAL A 55 -10.74 2.26 0.64
N MET A 56 -9.57 2.43 1.23
CA MET A 56 -8.76 1.35 1.79
C MET A 56 -8.59 1.58 3.28
N TYR A 57 -8.64 0.49 4.03
CA TYR A 57 -8.52 0.47 5.48
C TYR A 57 -7.17 -0.11 5.87
N ILE A 58 -6.48 0.61 6.78
CA ILE A 58 -5.24 0.15 7.40
C ILE A 58 -5.33 0.39 8.91
N ASP A 59 -5.27 -0.68 9.69
CA ASP A 59 -5.24 -0.59 11.15
C ASP A 59 -3.82 -0.38 11.67
N PHE A 60 -3.34 0.86 11.62
CA PHE A 60 -2.02 1.20 12.15
C PHE A 60 -1.92 1.07 13.68
N GLY A 61 -3.04 1.15 14.40
CA GLY A 61 -3.05 1.13 15.86
C GLY A 61 -2.78 -0.26 16.43
N ASN A 62 -3.35 -1.29 15.80
CA ASN A 62 -3.14 -2.69 16.19
C ASN A 62 -2.07 -3.42 15.37
N LEU A 63 -1.42 -2.73 14.43
CA LEU A 63 -0.32 -3.30 13.66
C LEU A 63 0.87 -3.60 14.57
N ASP A 64 1.15 -4.89 14.82
CA ASP A 64 2.35 -5.31 15.54
C ASP A 64 3.60 -5.14 14.66
N LEU A 65 4.03 -3.89 14.54
CA LEU A 65 5.23 -3.53 13.80
C LEU A 65 6.43 -4.29 14.38
N LYS A 66 6.59 -4.34 15.71
CA LYS A 66 7.74 -5.00 16.32
C LYS A 66 7.80 -6.48 15.96
N GLY A 67 6.67 -7.18 16.02
CA GLY A 67 6.55 -8.58 15.60
C GLY A 67 6.83 -8.77 14.12
N LEU A 68 6.28 -7.91 13.25
CA LEU A 68 6.55 -7.95 11.81
C LEU A 68 8.04 -7.73 11.47
N TRP A 69 8.69 -6.78 12.14
CA TRP A 69 10.11 -6.50 11.96
C TRP A 69 11.02 -7.65 12.42
N LEU A 70 10.58 -8.42 13.43
CA LEU A 70 11.31 -9.60 13.90
C LEU A 70 11.03 -10.85 13.07
N ALA A 71 9.83 -10.98 12.52
CA ALA A 71 9.36 -12.20 11.85
C ALA A 71 9.54 -12.18 10.32
N ALA A 72 9.73 -11.01 9.71
CA ALA A 72 9.90 -10.86 8.27
C ALA A 72 10.95 -9.78 7.94
N LYS A 73 11.46 -9.81 6.71
CA LYS A 73 12.39 -8.75 6.28
C LYS A 73 11.60 -7.46 6.06
N PRO A 74 12.16 -6.28 6.38
CA PRO A 74 11.53 -5.00 6.07
C PRO A 74 11.19 -4.87 4.58
N SER A 75 12.05 -5.45 3.72
CA SER A 75 11.82 -5.54 2.27
C SER A 75 10.53 -6.25 1.90
N ASP A 76 10.11 -7.25 2.69
CA ASP A 76 8.90 -8.03 2.42
C ASP A 76 7.64 -7.23 2.76
N GLY A 77 7.67 -6.42 3.83
CA GLY A 77 6.60 -5.47 4.13
C GLY A 77 6.43 -4.44 3.02
N ILE A 78 7.54 -3.83 2.58
CA ILE A 78 7.55 -2.84 1.49
C ILE A 78 7.02 -3.45 0.19
N LYS A 79 7.49 -4.64 -0.17
CA LYS A 79 7.02 -5.40 -1.33
C LYS A 79 5.54 -5.75 -1.22
N THR A 80 5.07 -6.17 -0.06
CA THR A 80 3.64 -6.48 0.15
C THR A 80 2.77 -5.25 -0.02
N ALA A 81 3.18 -4.09 0.49
CA ALA A 81 2.47 -2.84 0.26
C ALA A 81 2.41 -2.47 -1.24
N MET A 82 3.50 -2.69 -1.99
CA MET A 82 3.51 -2.49 -3.44
C MET A 82 2.56 -3.45 -4.17
N LEU A 83 2.49 -4.72 -3.74
CA LEU A 83 1.58 -5.71 -4.31
C LEU A 83 0.13 -5.25 -4.22
N TYR A 84 -0.24 -4.74 -3.05
CA TYR A 84 -1.61 -4.29 -2.80
C TYR A 84 -1.91 -3.02 -3.57
N GLY A 85 -0.99 -2.04 -3.57
CA GLY A 85 -1.13 -0.85 -4.41
C GLY A 85 -1.36 -1.16 -5.89
N GLU A 86 -0.55 -2.04 -6.48
CA GLU A 86 -0.71 -2.46 -7.88
C GLU A 86 -2.04 -3.18 -8.14
N ARG A 87 -2.47 -4.03 -7.20
CA ARG A 87 -3.77 -4.71 -7.28
C ARG A 87 -4.90 -3.68 -7.33
N ASP A 88 -4.83 -2.66 -6.50
CA ASP A 88 -5.86 -1.64 -6.40
C ASP A 88 -5.89 -0.74 -7.63
N ILE A 89 -4.72 -0.35 -8.14
CA ILE A 89 -4.60 0.39 -9.42
C ILE A 89 -5.21 -0.43 -10.56
N LYS A 90 -4.96 -1.75 -10.62
CA LYS A 90 -5.55 -2.63 -11.63
C LYS A 90 -7.07 -2.72 -11.52
N GLN A 91 -7.60 -2.86 -10.31
CA GLN A 91 -9.05 -2.85 -10.08
C GLN A 91 -9.68 -1.51 -10.43
N LEU A 92 -8.99 -0.40 -10.15
CA LEU A 92 -9.43 0.94 -10.53
C LEU A 92 -9.53 1.13 -12.03
N HIS A 93 -8.50 0.71 -12.78
CA HIS A 93 -8.50 0.74 -14.24
C HIS A 93 -9.63 -0.10 -14.83
N GLN A 94 -9.89 -1.30 -14.29
CA GLN A 94 -11.00 -2.14 -14.72
C GLN A 94 -12.37 -1.49 -14.49
N ASN A 95 -12.49 -0.69 -13.45
CA ASN A 95 -13.75 -0.06 -13.05
C ASN A 95 -13.96 1.36 -13.60
N ASN A 96 -13.05 1.89 -14.45
CA ASN A 96 -13.08 3.27 -14.98
C ASN A 96 -13.21 4.35 -13.89
N LYS A 97 -12.61 4.11 -12.71
CA LYS A 97 -12.74 4.98 -11.54
C LYS A 97 -11.53 5.91 -11.38
N LYS A 98 -11.77 7.10 -10.84
CA LYS A 98 -10.72 8.11 -10.62
C LYS A 98 -9.81 7.72 -9.46
N VAL A 99 -8.51 7.96 -9.64
CA VAL A 99 -7.48 7.73 -8.63
C VAL A 99 -7.49 8.89 -7.63
N MET A 100 -7.85 8.60 -6.38
CA MET A 100 -7.46 9.41 -5.24
C MET A 100 -7.33 8.50 -4.03
N LEU A 101 -6.11 8.40 -3.52
CA LEU A 101 -5.78 7.52 -2.40
C LEU A 101 -6.26 8.18 -1.11
N HIS A 102 -7.50 7.91 -0.69
CA HIS A 102 -7.96 8.28 0.64
C HIS A 102 -7.52 7.20 1.62
N PHE A 103 -6.40 7.42 2.29
CA PHE A 103 -6.05 6.66 3.49
C PHE A 103 -6.95 7.13 4.62
N ILE A 104 -7.98 6.34 4.96
CA ILE A 104 -8.66 6.53 6.23
C ILE A 104 -7.76 5.91 7.29
N LEU A 105 -6.86 6.72 7.85
CA LEU A 105 -6.14 6.40 9.06
C LEU A 105 -7.13 6.47 10.22
N VAL A 106 -7.75 5.33 10.54
CA VAL A 106 -8.46 5.21 11.81
C VAL A 106 -7.39 5.07 12.88
N PHE A 107 -7.02 6.19 13.51
CA PHE A 107 -6.40 6.14 14.83
C PHE A 107 -7.45 5.59 15.79
N CYS A 108 -7.54 4.26 15.89
CA CYS A 108 -8.28 3.65 16.98
C CYS A 108 -7.53 4.07 18.25
N THR A 109 -8.05 5.07 18.94
CA THR A 109 -7.52 5.51 20.24
C THR A 109 -7.40 4.27 21.10
N MET A 110 -6.17 3.97 21.54
CA MET A 110 -5.85 2.90 22.46
C MET A 110 -6.79 2.95 23.67
N ASN A 111 -7.84 2.14 23.67
CA ASN A 111 -8.68 1.95 24.86
C ASN A 111 -8.90 0.46 25.17
N SER A 112 -8.04 -0.41 24.64
CA SER A 112 -8.18 -1.85 24.82
C SER A 112 -6.84 -2.60 24.83
N TYR A 113 -5.83 -2.05 25.51
CA TYR A 113 -4.74 -2.85 26.09
C TYR A 113 -4.79 -2.70 27.62
N PRO A 114 -5.07 -3.77 28.40
CA PRO A 114 -4.84 -3.74 29.83
C PRO A 114 -3.32 -3.62 30.04
N GLN A 115 -2.89 -2.54 30.68
CA GLN A 115 -1.54 -2.40 31.20
C GLN A 115 -1.39 -3.49 32.29
N ILE A 116 -0.58 -4.50 32.02
CA ILE A 116 -0.11 -5.47 33.02
C ILE A 116 1.18 -4.91 33.62
#